data_AF-A0AAC8YN37-F1
#
_entry.id   AF-A0AAC8YN37-F1
#
_cell.length_a   1.000
_cell.length_b   1.000
_cell.length_c   1.000
_cell.angle_alpha   90.00
_cell.angle_beta   90.00
_cell.angle_gamma   90.00
#
_symmetry.space_group_name_H-M   'P 1'
#
loop_
_entity.id
_entity.type
_entity.pdbx_description
1 polymer ?
#
loop_
_entity_poly.entity_id
_entity_poly.type
_entity_poly.pdbx_seq_one_letter_code
_entity_poly.pdbx_strand_id
1 'polypeptide(L)'
;MYAFLSAYELPRAIGSQYEYSNLGMGLLGHALSRRAGLSYGALVRERILAPLNMHSTADTPAVYMKSRLANGHDAQLMPVLNWDLPTLAGAGALLSTADDMLNFVEMLVDAPASPLHAALATTLAIRRPTGAEGDETGLGWVISGSGDDQVIWHNGGTGGYRSYLGFMPAKSVGVVALSNTSTEAGVDDIGRHLLDSKNPLAEPPRERVAITLDPAIYDRYVGVYSLAPEFEIAITREGSSLFAQATGQGRQEIFAENDSQFFLKVVNAQLSFDVGADGRTTGMTLHQNGIDQRAPKVAP
;
A
#
# COMPACT_ATOMS: atom_id res chain seq x y z
N MET A 1 2.78 20.54 -13.17
CA MET A 1 3.07 21.00 -11.80
C MET A 1 2.92 22.51 -11.63
N TYR A 2 3.71 23.37 -12.29
CA TYR A 2 3.65 24.81 -12.03
C TYR A 2 2.31 25.49 -12.35
N ALA A 3 1.66 25.13 -13.45
CA ALA A 3 0.33 25.64 -13.79
C ALA A 3 -0.72 25.31 -12.71
N PHE A 4 -0.63 24.12 -12.12
CA PHE A 4 -1.48 23.73 -10.98
C PHE A 4 -1.15 24.60 -9.77
N LEU A 5 0.11 24.68 -9.38
CA LEU A 5 0.53 25.46 -8.20
C LEU A 5 0.20 26.95 -8.29
N SER A 6 0.21 27.54 -9.49
CA SER A 6 -0.11 28.96 -9.68
C SER A 6 -1.60 29.29 -9.52
N ALA A 7 -2.49 28.29 -9.63
CA ALA A 7 -3.93 28.48 -9.58
C ALA A 7 -4.61 27.74 -8.42
N TYR A 8 -3.85 26.95 -7.65
CA TYR A 8 -4.40 26.15 -6.57
C TYR A 8 -4.66 27.02 -5.32
N GLU A 9 -5.89 26.99 -4.84
CA GLU A 9 -6.28 27.61 -3.57
C GLU A 9 -6.39 26.54 -2.49
N LEU A 10 -5.74 26.78 -1.35
CA LEU A 10 -5.83 25.85 -0.22
C LEU A 10 -7.25 25.88 0.37
N PRO A 11 -7.91 24.72 0.57
CA PRO A 11 -9.26 24.68 1.13
C PRO A 11 -9.29 25.01 2.64
N ARG A 12 -8.12 25.17 3.26
CA ARG A 12 -7.95 25.46 4.70
C ARG A 12 -6.63 26.17 4.96
N ALA A 13 -6.53 26.80 6.13
CA ALA A 13 -5.32 27.49 6.56
C ALA A 13 -4.11 26.55 6.65
N ILE A 14 -2.93 27.07 6.30
CA ILE A 14 -1.67 26.32 6.42
C ILE A 14 -1.46 25.92 7.88
N GLY A 15 -1.14 24.65 8.10
CA GLY A 15 -0.90 24.15 9.45
C GLY A 15 -2.16 23.95 10.28
N SER A 16 -3.38 24.08 9.75
CA SER A 16 -4.60 23.78 10.53
C SER A 16 -4.80 22.29 10.79
N GLN A 17 -4.44 21.45 9.83
CA GLN A 17 -4.61 19.98 9.91
C GLN A 17 -3.44 19.28 9.20
N TYR A 18 -3.15 18.05 9.62
CA TYR A 18 -2.29 17.14 8.87
C TYR A 18 -3.03 16.59 7.64
N GLU A 19 -2.31 16.45 6.53
CA GLU A 19 -2.76 15.69 5.36
C GLU A 19 -1.53 15.12 4.65
N TYR A 20 -1.57 13.84 4.34
CA TYR A 20 -0.51 13.18 3.59
C TYR A 20 -0.50 13.71 2.15
N SER A 21 0.67 14.14 1.65
CA SER A 21 0.77 14.75 0.32
C SER A 21 2.02 14.32 -0.44
N ASN A 22 1.84 13.36 -1.36
CA ASN A 22 2.87 13.03 -2.35
C ASN A 22 3.25 14.24 -3.21
N LEU A 23 2.29 15.10 -3.55
CA LEU A 23 2.58 16.33 -4.27
C LEU A 23 3.48 17.27 -3.46
N GLY A 24 3.22 17.42 -2.15
CA GLY A 24 4.05 18.22 -1.25
C GLY A 24 5.49 17.72 -1.19
N MET A 25 5.68 16.40 -1.00
CA MET A 25 7.02 15.79 -0.96
C MET A 25 7.75 15.84 -2.32
N GLY A 26 7.03 15.60 -3.41
CA GLY A 26 7.57 15.75 -4.76
C GLY A 26 7.99 17.20 -5.06
N LEU A 27 7.19 18.19 -4.66
CA LEU A 27 7.52 19.61 -4.79
C LEU A 27 8.73 19.99 -3.94
N LEU A 28 8.84 19.48 -2.71
CA LEU A 28 10.00 19.67 -1.86
C LEU A 28 11.27 19.14 -2.52
N GLY A 29 11.25 17.90 -3.02
CA GLY A 29 12.37 17.30 -3.75
C GLY A 29 12.77 18.12 -4.98
N HIS A 30 11.78 18.62 -5.72
CA HIS A 30 12.01 19.49 -6.88
C HIS A 30 12.63 20.85 -6.49
N ALA A 31 12.12 21.50 -5.44
CA ALA A 31 12.64 22.78 -4.96
C ALA A 31 14.10 22.65 -4.46
N LEU A 32 14.41 21.60 -3.72
CA LEU A 32 15.76 21.29 -3.25
C LEU A 32 16.73 21.06 -4.42
N SER A 33 16.31 20.26 -5.41
CA SER A 33 17.08 19.99 -6.63
C SER A 33 17.39 21.29 -7.39
N ARG A 34 16.38 22.15 -7.58
CA ARG A 34 16.54 23.46 -8.22
C ARG A 34 17.48 24.38 -7.45
N ARG A 35 17.41 24.40 -6.12
CA ARG A 35 18.30 25.22 -5.29
C ARG A 35 19.75 24.73 -5.34
N ALA A 36 19.95 23.41 -5.40
CA ALA A 36 21.27 22.80 -5.47
C ALA A 36 21.90 22.84 -6.87
N GLY A 37 21.10 23.04 -7.92
CA GLY A 37 21.58 22.93 -9.31
C GLY A 37 21.90 21.48 -9.72
N LEU A 38 21.32 20.50 -9.03
CA LEU A 38 21.52 19.06 -9.25
C LEU A 38 20.17 18.39 -9.54
N SER A 39 20.19 17.24 -10.24
CA SER A 39 19.03 16.34 -10.26
C SER A 39 18.74 15.79 -8.86
N TYR A 40 17.50 15.39 -8.58
CA TYR A 40 17.10 14.84 -7.28
C TYR A 40 17.98 13.65 -6.85
N GLY A 41 18.14 12.63 -7.69
CA GLY A 41 19.02 11.48 -7.41
C GLY A 41 20.46 11.86 -7.13
N ALA A 42 21.02 12.81 -7.89
CA ALA A 42 22.39 13.29 -7.65
C ALA A 42 22.52 13.98 -6.27
N LEU A 43 21.53 14.81 -5.91
CA LEU A 43 21.51 15.50 -4.62
C LEU A 43 21.37 14.51 -3.45
N VAL A 44 20.44 13.56 -3.55
CA VAL A 44 20.23 12.50 -2.54
C VAL A 44 21.48 11.62 -2.42
N ARG A 45 22.10 11.25 -3.54
CA ARG A 45 23.33 10.46 -3.55
C ARG A 45 24.49 11.19 -2.86
N GLU A 46 24.72 12.45 -3.19
CA GLU A 46 25.80 13.25 -2.59
C GLU A 46 25.61 13.44 -1.09
N ARG A 47 24.37 13.76 -0.68
CA ARG A 47 24.09 14.21 0.69
C ARG A 47 23.73 13.09 1.64
N ILE A 48 23.19 11.98 1.16
CA ILE A 48 22.64 10.90 2.00
C ILE A 48 23.28 9.56 1.67
N LEU A 49 23.17 9.10 0.41
CA LEU A 49 23.51 7.72 0.07
C LEU A 49 25.03 7.46 0.14
N ALA A 50 25.85 8.35 -0.40
CA ALA A 50 27.30 8.18 -0.36
C ALA A 50 27.88 8.26 1.07
N PRO A 51 27.46 9.20 1.94
CA PRO A 51 27.85 9.18 3.35
C PRO A 51 27.45 7.92 4.13
N LEU A 52 26.40 7.22 3.69
CA LEU A 52 25.88 6.00 4.33
C LEU A 52 26.26 4.72 3.59
N ASN A 53 27.15 4.78 2.59
CA ASN A 53 27.56 3.65 1.77
C ASN A 53 26.40 2.88 1.10
N MET A 54 25.33 3.58 0.76
CA MET A 54 24.14 3.02 0.09
C MET A 54 24.33 3.02 -1.43
N HIS A 55 25.20 2.12 -1.92
CA HIS A 55 25.60 2.08 -3.32
C HIS A 55 24.55 1.47 -4.25
N SER A 56 23.55 0.77 -3.71
CA SER A 56 22.46 0.11 -4.42
C SER A 56 21.12 0.83 -4.28
N THR A 57 21.15 2.13 -3.97
CA THR A 57 19.97 3.02 -3.95
C THR A 57 20.07 4.09 -5.04
N ALA A 58 19.00 4.28 -5.82
CA ALA A 58 18.90 5.37 -6.81
C ALA A 58 17.46 5.62 -7.27
N ASP A 59 17.18 6.83 -7.74
CA ASP A 59 15.95 7.15 -8.49
C ASP A 59 16.05 6.71 -9.96
N THR A 60 17.26 6.78 -10.53
CA THR A 60 17.61 6.25 -11.85
C THR A 60 18.68 5.16 -11.70
N PRO A 61 18.29 3.87 -11.65
CA PRO A 61 19.23 2.78 -11.38
C PRO A 61 20.32 2.66 -12.45
N ALA A 62 21.56 2.41 -12.01
CA ALA A 62 22.67 2.07 -12.88
C ALA A 62 22.51 0.65 -13.48
N VAL A 63 23.31 0.31 -14.49
CA VAL A 63 23.21 -0.99 -15.20
C VAL A 63 23.29 -2.19 -14.25
N TYR A 64 24.23 -2.17 -13.29
CA TYR A 64 24.39 -3.27 -12.32
C TYR A 64 23.24 -3.37 -11.31
N MET A 65 22.49 -2.28 -11.07
CA MET A 65 21.28 -2.32 -10.25
C MET A 65 20.14 -2.92 -11.07
N LYS A 66 19.99 -2.51 -12.33
CA LYS A 66 18.95 -3.03 -13.24
C LYS A 66 19.07 -4.53 -13.47
N SER A 67 20.29 -5.07 -13.55
CA SER A 67 20.51 -6.51 -13.77
C SER A 67 20.05 -7.40 -12.61
N ARG A 68 19.80 -6.82 -11.43
CA ARG A 68 19.37 -7.51 -10.22
C ARG A 68 18.11 -6.91 -9.59
N LEU A 69 17.43 -6.04 -10.33
CA LEU A 69 16.19 -5.42 -9.90
C LEU A 69 15.06 -6.46 -9.99
N ALA A 70 14.38 -6.71 -8.87
CA ALA A 70 13.22 -7.58 -8.86
C ALA A 70 12.11 -7.00 -9.74
N ASN A 71 11.45 -7.81 -10.57
CA ASN A 71 10.28 -7.36 -11.34
C ASN A 71 9.11 -7.12 -10.38
N GLY A 72 8.43 -5.98 -10.51
CA GLY A 72 7.24 -5.68 -9.73
C GLY A 72 6.02 -6.46 -10.25
N HIS A 73 5.12 -6.83 -9.34
CA HIS A 73 3.88 -7.51 -9.66
C HIS A 73 2.67 -6.80 -9.03
N ASP A 74 1.52 -6.84 -9.68
CA ASP A 74 0.26 -6.42 -9.09
C ASP A 74 -0.26 -7.44 -8.05
N ALA A 75 -1.45 -7.21 -7.52
CA ALA A 75 -2.08 -8.11 -6.54
C ALA A 75 -2.42 -9.50 -7.11
N GLN A 76 -2.40 -9.67 -8.44
CA GLN A 76 -2.64 -10.93 -9.15
C GLN A 76 -1.34 -11.68 -9.46
N LEU A 77 -0.20 -11.18 -8.97
CA LEU A 77 1.13 -11.68 -9.30
C LEU A 77 1.47 -11.52 -10.80
N MET A 78 0.79 -10.60 -11.50
CA MET A 78 1.11 -10.30 -12.89
C MET A 78 2.21 -9.23 -12.94
N PRO A 79 3.24 -9.40 -13.79
CA PRO A 79 4.30 -8.42 -13.92
C PRO A 79 3.78 -7.04 -14.36
N VAL A 80 4.27 -5.98 -13.73
CA VAL A 80 3.93 -4.59 -14.05
C VAL A 80 5.17 -3.74 -14.26
N LEU A 81 5.03 -2.64 -15.00
CA LEU A 81 6.11 -1.68 -15.20
C LEU A 81 6.32 -0.84 -13.94
N ASN A 82 7.59 -0.49 -13.70
CA ASN A 82 7.94 0.46 -12.65
C ASN A 82 7.32 1.83 -12.95
N TRP A 83 6.88 2.52 -11.90
CA TRP A 83 6.47 3.90 -12.03
C TRP A 83 7.67 4.79 -12.31
N ASP A 84 7.52 5.72 -13.24
CA ASP A 84 8.46 6.81 -13.47
C ASP A 84 7.85 8.09 -12.90
N LEU A 85 8.53 8.69 -11.91
CA LEU A 85 8.05 9.86 -11.16
C LEU A 85 8.98 11.07 -11.35
N PRO A 86 9.33 11.48 -12.57
CA PRO A 86 10.45 12.40 -12.79
C PRO A 86 10.20 13.79 -12.16
N THR A 87 8.94 14.25 -12.13
CA THR A 87 8.56 15.52 -11.50
C THR A 87 8.30 15.39 -10.00
N LEU A 88 8.01 14.17 -9.51
CA LEU A 88 7.66 13.89 -8.12
C LEU A 88 8.66 12.92 -7.48
N ALA A 89 9.92 12.97 -7.89
CA ALA A 89 10.91 11.97 -7.48
C ALA A 89 11.08 11.91 -5.96
N GLY A 90 10.98 13.07 -5.30
CA GLY A 90 10.99 13.20 -3.85
C GLY A 90 9.80 12.60 -3.11
N ALA A 91 8.77 12.13 -3.81
CA ALA A 91 7.61 11.47 -3.21
C ALA A 91 7.79 9.95 -3.09
N GLY A 92 8.66 9.32 -3.88
CA GLY A 92 8.78 7.86 -3.86
C GLY A 92 9.50 7.21 -5.05
N ALA A 93 10.44 7.90 -5.71
CA ALA A 93 11.14 7.34 -6.88
C ALA A 93 12.35 6.44 -6.55
N LEU A 94 12.81 6.42 -5.30
CA LEU A 94 14.01 5.67 -4.94
C LEU A 94 13.75 4.17 -4.97
N LEU A 95 14.61 3.44 -5.67
CA LEU A 95 14.73 1.99 -5.64
C LEU A 95 15.94 1.65 -4.77
N SER A 96 15.82 0.64 -3.90
CA SER A 96 16.86 0.28 -2.93
C SER A 96 16.92 -1.23 -2.72
N THR A 97 17.81 -1.66 -1.82
CA THR A 97 17.92 -3.03 -1.32
C THR A 97 17.80 -3.06 0.19
N ALA A 98 17.51 -4.24 0.76
CA ALA A 98 17.48 -4.42 2.21
C ALA A 98 18.82 -4.02 2.85
N ASP A 99 19.95 -4.42 2.27
CA ASP A 99 21.29 -4.11 2.76
C ASP A 99 21.54 -2.60 2.88
N ASP A 100 21.24 -1.83 1.82
CA ASP A 100 21.38 -0.37 1.84
C ASP A 100 20.42 0.27 2.86
N MET A 101 19.18 -0.19 2.92
CA MET A 101 18.21 0.33 3.88
C MET A 101 18.59 0.00 5.33
N LEU A 102 19.31 -1.11 5.59
CA LEU A 102 19.85 -1.41 6.90
C LEU A 102 20.93 -0.40 7.33
N ASN A 103 21.79 0.06 6.41
CA ASN A 103 22.73 1.16 6.70
C ASN A 103 21.97 2.46 7.08
N PHE A 104 20.85 2.73 6.43
CA PHE A 104 20.00 3.87 6.76
C PHE A 104 19.33 3.73 8.14
N VAL A 105 18.82 2.54 8.46
CA VAL A 105 18.21 2.22 9.76
C VAL A 105 19.23 2.27 10.89
N GLU A 106 20.42 1.73 10.70
CA GLU A 106 21.50 1.78 11.70
C GLU A 106 21.81 3.23 12.10
N MET A 107 21.85 4.13 11.11
CA MET A 107 22.02 5.57 11.35
C MET A 107 20.86 6.20 12.14
N LEU A 108 19.63 5.70 11.96
CA LEU A 108 18.44 6.19 12.68
C LEU A 108 18.37 5.68 14.13
N VAL A 109 18.89 4.47 14.37
CA VAL A 109 18.78 3.79 15.65
C VAL A 109 19.90 4.18 16.62
N ASP A 110 21.16 4.08 16.18
CA ASP A 110 22.34 4.28 17.05
C ASP A 110 23.05 5.61 16.79
N ALA A 111 22.54 6.38 15.81
CA ALA A 111 22.96 7.74 15.48
C ALA A 111 24.47 8.00 15.58
N PRO A 112 25.33 7.16 14.94
CA PRO A 112 26.78 7.28 15.02
C PRO A 112 27.23 8.68 14.61
N ALA A 113 28.45 9.07 15.01
CA ALA A 113 29.02 10.37 14.67
C ALA A 113 29.07 10.57 13.14
N SER A 114 28.00 11.15 12.60
CA SER A 114 27.72 11.29 11.19
C SER A 114 27.32 12.73 10.90
N PRO A 115 27.71 13.30 9.75
CA PRO A 115 27.24 14.61 9.31
C PRO A 115 25.71 14.74 9.24
N LEU A 116 24.99 13.62 9.19
CA LEU A 116 23.53 13.57 9.10
C LEU A 116 22.81 13.62 10.44
N HIS A 117 23.50 13.44 11.56
CA HIS A 117 22.89 13.28 12.89
C HIS A 117 21.91 14.42 13.22
N ALA A 118 22.34 15.68 13.07
CA ALA A 118 21.49 16.84 13.36
C ALA A 118 20.26 16.95 12.42
N ALA A 119 20.44 16.60 11.14
CA ALA A 119 19.35 16.59 10.17
C ALA A 119 18.32 15.51 10.53
N LEU A 120 18.78 14.31 10.87
CA LEU A 120 17.91 13.20 11.27
C LEU A 120 17.14 13.54 12.55
N ALA A 121 17.80 14.03 13.60
CA ALA A 121 17.13 14.48 14.81
C ALA A 121 16.03 15.52 14.51
N THR A 122 16.28 16.43 13.55
CA THR A 122 15.27 17.39 13.09
C THR A 122 14.09 16.70 12.41
N THR A 123 14.31 15.65 11.62
CA THR A 123 13.23 14.90 10.97
C THR A 123 12.40 14.07 11.95
N LEU A 124 13.00 13.60 13.05
CA LEU A 124 12.35 12.73 14.03
C LEU A 124 11.59 13.49 15.12
N ALA A 125 11.81 14.80 15.24
CA ALA A 125 11.07 15.63 16.19
C ALA A 125 9.57 15.66 15.85
N ILE A 126 8.73 15.34 16.84
CA ILE A 126 7.26 15.41 16.75
C ILE A 126 6.83 16.82 16.33
N ARG A 127 6.01 16.89 15.28
CA ARG A 127 5.50 18.15 14.74
C ARG A 127 4.03 18.35 15.09
N ARG A 128 3.22 17.29 14.99
CA ARG A 128 1.77 17.35 15.21
C ARG A 128 1.08 15.98 15.16
N PRO A 129 -0.18 15.90 15.64
CA PRO A 129 -1.05 14.75 15.39
C PRO A 129 -1.39 14.58 13.92
N THR A 130 -1.51 13.32 13.48
CA THR A 130 -1.98 12.95 12.13
C THR A 130 -3.51 12.90 12.03
N GLY A 131 -4.19 12.70 13.16
CA GLY A 131 -5.64 12.46 13.22
C GLY A 131 -6.03 10.98 13.17
N ALA A 132 -5.09 10.08 12.90
CA ALA A 132 -5.24 8.66 13.22
C ALA A 132 -5.01 8.45 14.74
N GLU A 133 -5.68 7.47 15.34
CA GLU A 133 -5.67 7.27 16.80
C GLU A 133 -4.24 7.12 17.34
N GLY A 134 -3.77 8.16 18.06
CA GLY A 134 -2.48 8.17 18.75
C GLY A 134 -1.25 8.41 17.88
N ASP A 135 -1.41 8.61 16.57
CA ASP A 135 -0.30 8.80 15.64
C ASP A 135 0.07 10.28 15.47
N GLU A 136 1.36 10.57 15.66
CA GLU A 136 2.00 11.87 15.41
C GLU A 136 2.83 11.81 14.11
N THR A 137 3.24 12.96 13.60
CA THR A 137 4.15 13.05 12.45
C THR A 137 5.42 13.82 12.77
N GLY A 138 6.55 13.31 12.27
CA GLY A 138 7.80 14.03 12.10
C GLY A 138 7.87 14.72 10.73
N LEU A 139 9.08 15.05 10.26
CA LEU A 139 9.28 15.46 8.87
C LEU A 139 9.49 14.22 7.99
N GLY A 140 8.40 13.72 7.40
CA GLY A 140 8.43 12.52 6.56
C GLY A 140 8.39 11.20 7.33
N TRP A 141 7.94 11.23 8.59
CA TRP A 141 7.85 10.07 9.48
C TRP A 141 6.49 10.03 10.17
N VAL A 142 5.99 8.81 10.41
CA VAL A 142 4.90 8.54 11.35
C VAL A 142 5.51 8.09 12.67
N ILE A 143 4.98 8.59 13.78
CA ILE A 143 5.44 8.32 15.13
C ILE A 143 4.25 7.79 15.92
N SER A 144 4.30 6.51 16.28
CA SER A 144 3.22 5.80 16.97
C SER A 144 3.68 5.41 18.38
N GLY A 145 2.77 5.50 19.36
CA GLY A 145 3.07 5.15 20.75
C GLY A 145 4.00 6.15 21.46
N SER A 146 4.54 5.76 22.61
CA SER A 146 5.44 6.60 23.41
C SER A 146 6.35 5.77 24.31
N GLY A 147 7.41 6.39 24.85
CA GLY A 147 8.37 5.72 25.72
C GLY A 147 9.08 4.57 25.02
N ASP A 148 9.23 3.45 25.72
CA ASP A 148 9.95 2.27 25.22
C ASP A 148 9.23 1.56 24.07
N ASP A 149 7.92 1.79 23.92
CA ASP A 149 7.09 1.21 22.86
C ASP A 149 6.88 2.19 21.68
N GLN A 150 7.60 3.32 21.66
CA GLN A 150 7.55 4.24 20.52
C GLN A 150 8.14 3.57 19.27
N VAL A 151 7.36 3.60 18.19
CA VAL A 151 7.77 3.17 16.85
C VAL A 151 7.78 4.37 15.93
N ILE A 152 8.91 4.60 15.26
CA ILE A 152 9.03 5.58 14.19
C ILE A 152 9.13 4.83 12.88
N TRP A 153 8.26 5.15 11.92
CA TRP A 153 8.13 4.35 10.72
C TRP A 153 7.61 5.13 9.53
N HIS A 154 7.80 4.53 8.35
CA HIS A 154 7.13 4.93 7.12
C HIS A 154 7.01 3.70 6.21
N ASN A 155 5.91 3.60 5.49
CA ASN A 155 5.70 2.57 4.48
C ASN A 155 5.75 3.16 3.07
N GLY A 156 5.59 2.32 2.05
CA GLY A 156 5.63 2.76 0.67
C GLY A 156 4.91 1.78 -0.25
N GLY A 157 4.31 2.33 -1.29
CA GLY A 157 3.60 1.56 -2.30
C GLY A 157 3.73 2.20 -3.68
N THR A 158 4.08 1.38 -4.67
CA THR A 158 3.97 1.72 -6.10
C THR A 158 3.17 0.62 -6.80
N GLY A 159 3.02 0.71 -8.13
CA GLY A 159 2.22 -0.26 -8.89
C GLY A 159 2.64 -1.72 -8.73
N GLY A 160 3.92 -1.99 -8.41
CA GLY A 160 4.46 -3.34 -8.31
C GLY A 160 5.22 -3.67 -7.03
N TYR A 161 5.27 -2.74 -6.06
CA TYR A 161 6.13 -2.90 -4.88
C TYR A 161 5.46 -2.39 -3.60
N ARG A 162 5.88 -2.96 -2.48
CA ARG A 162 5.54 -2.55 -1.11
C ARG A 162 6.79 -2.52 -0.26
N SER A 163 6.86 -1.55 0.64
CA SER A 163 7.99 -1.40 1.55
C SER A 163 7.53 -0.94 2.92
N TYR A 164 8.24 -1.37 3.95
CA TYR A 164 8.11 -0.87 5.30
C TYR A 164 9.50 -0.65 5.89
N LEU A 165 9.68 0.48 6.56
CA LEU A 165 10.81 0.72 7.45
C LEU A 165 10.25 1.25 8.77
N GLY A 166 10.62 0.60 9.87
CA GLY A 166 10.28 1.07 11.20
C GLY A 166 11.39 0.75 12.20
N PHE A 167 11.47 1.55 13.25
CA PHE A 167 12.47 1.37 14.29
C PHE A 167 11.99 1.86 15.65
N MET A 168 12.58 1.27 16.70
CA MET A 168 12.31 1.56 18.11
C MET A 168 13.60 2.06 18.75
N PRO A 169 13.81 3.38 18.86
CA PRO A 169 15.05 3.95 19.38
C PRO A 169 15.42 3.41 20.77
N ALA A 170 14.44 3.32 21.68
CA ALA A 170 14.64 2.86 23.05
C ALA A 170 15.14 1.40 23.14
N LYS A 171 14.80 0.56 22.16
CA LYS A 171 15.18 -0.86 22.12
C LYS A 171 16.38 -1.11 21.21
N SER A 172 16.88 -0.10 20.51
CA SER A 172 17.90 -0.23 19.49
C SER A 172 17.57 -1.27 18.41
N VAL A 173 16.30 -1.35 18.01
CA VAL A 173 15.81 -2.29 16.99
C VAL A 173 15.30 -1.51 15.79
N GLY A 174 15.65 -1.97 14.59
CA GLY A 174 15.07 -1.46 13.36
C GLY A 174 14.83 -2.58 12.36
N VAL A 175 13.80 -2.41 11.54
CA VAL A 175 13.29 -3.41 10.61
C VAL A 175 13.06 -2.76 9.25
N VAL A 176 13.46 -3.49 8.21
CA VAL A 176 13.13 -3.19 6.81
C VAL A 176 12.45 -4.41 6.22
N ALA A 177 11.29 -4.22 5.61
CA ALA A 177 10.60 -5.25 4.82
C ALA A 177 10.35 -4.70 3.41
N LEU A 178 10.73 -5.47 2.38
CA LEU A 178 10.56 -5.11 0.97
C LEU A 178 9.86 -6.25 0.23
N SER A 179 8.90 -5.92 -0.63
CA SER A 179 8.18 -6.86 -1.48
C SER A 179 8.05 -6.31 -2.90
N ASN A 180 8.20 -7.19 -3.87
CA ASN A 180 7.95 -6.92 -5.29
C ASN A 180 6.54 -7.35 -5.74
N THR A 181 5.59 -7.30 -4.79
CA THR A 181 4.16 -7.51 -5.05
C THR A 181 3.35 -6.38 -4.40
N SER A 182 2.48 -5.76 -5.18
CA SER A 182 1.57 -4.70 -4.75
C SER A 182 0.25 -5.29 -4.23
N THR A 183 0.25 -5.79 -2.99
CA THR A 183 -0.98 -6.22 -2.29
C THR A 183 -1.57 -5.10 -1.42
N GLU A 184 -2.81 -5.27 -0.97
CA GLU A 184 -3.49 -4.32 -0.07
C GLU A 184 -2.80 -4.27 1.31
N ALA A 185 -2.51 -5.43 1.91
CA ALA A 185 -1.82 -5.51 3.19
C ALA A 185 -0.33 -5.07 3.11
N GLY A 186 0.28 -5.26 1.94
CA GLY A 186 1.69 -4.94 1.72
C GLY A 186 2.63 -5.79 2.59
N VAL A 187 3.50 -5.13 3.34
CA VAL A 187 4.49 -5.76 4.24
C VAL A 187 4.50 -5.11 5.62
N ASP A 188 3.48 -4.31 5.91
CA ASP A 188 3.40 -3.51 7.14
C ASP A 188 3.18 -4.38 8.38
N ASP A 189 2.37 -5.43 8.27
CA ASP A 189 2.14 -6.40 9.32
C ASP A 189 3.42 -7.19 9.65
N ILE A 190 4.15 -7.64 8.62
CA ILE A 190 5.46 -8.29 8.76
C ILE A 190 6.44 -7.34 9.46
N GLY A 191 6.53 -6.09 9.00
CA GLY A 191 7.40 -5.08 9.57
C GLY A 191 7.10 -4.79 11.04
N ARG A 192 5.83 -4.57 11.39
CA ARG A 192 5.38 -4.36 12.77
C ARG A 192 5.56 -5.58 13.66
N HIS A 193 5.30 -6.78 13.14
CA HIS A 193 5.48 -8.03 13.88
C HIS A 193 6.95 -8.28 14.24
N LEU A 194 7.87 -7.97 13.33
CA LEU A 194 9.31 -8.08 13.60
C LEU A 194 9.80 -7.04 14.63
N LEU A 195 9.16 -5.88 14.73
CA LEU A 195 9.45 -4.88 15.77
C LEU A 195 8.86 -5.28 17.14
N ASP A 196 7.61 -5.76 17.15
CA ASP A 196 6.95 -6.31 18.33
C ASP A 196 6.01 -7.44 17.91
N SER A 197 6.34 -8.66 18.35
CA SER A 197 5.62 -9.90 18.01
C SER A 197 4.17 -9.94 18.52
N LYS A 198 3.75 -8.99 19.36
CA LYS A 198 2.34 -8.80 19.76
C LYS A 198 1.48 -8.31 18.60
N ASN A 199 2.07 -7.68 17.59
CA ASN A 199 1.35 -7.28 16.39
C ASN A 199 1.01 -8.53 15.58
N PRO A 200 -0.26 -8.77 15.23
CA PRO A 200 -0.65 -9.95 14.47
C PRO A 200 -0.14 -9.85 13.03
N LEU A 201 0.25 -11.01 12.47
CA LEU A 201 0.46 -11.15 11.04
C LEU A 201 -0.89 -11.32 10.35
N ALA A 202 -1.04 -10.74 9.17
CA ALA A 202 -2.17 -11.03 8.31
C ALA A 202 -2.10 -12.49 7.85
N GLU A 203 -3.25 -13.16 7.77
CA GLU A 203 -3.28 -14.48 7.17
C GLU A 203 -2.93 -14.39 5.68
N PRO A 204 -2.03 -15.26 5.17
CA PRO A 204 -1.71 -15.27 3.77
C PRO A 204 -2.98 -15.56 2.97
N PRO A 205 -3.19 -14.87 1.83
CA PRO A 205 -4.35 -15.15 0.99
C PRO A 205 -4.31 -16.61 0.57
N ARG A 206 -5.37 -17.34 0.92
CA ARG A 206 -5.51 -18.74 0.53
C ARG A 206 -5.55 -18.82 -1.00
N GLU A 207 -4.68 -19.65 -1.58
CA GLU A 207 -4.76 -19.99 -2.99
C GLU A 207 -6.11 -20.67 -3.27
N ARG A 208 -6.89 -20.06 -4.15
CA ARG A 208 -8.22 -20.56 -4.53
C ARG A 208 -8.16 -21.13 -5.93
N VAL A 209 -8.55 -22.39 -6.04
CA VAL A 209 -8.62 -23.10 -7.31
C VAL A 209 -10.04 -22.98 -7.82
N ALA A 210 -10.19 -22.34 -8.98
CA ALA A 210 -11.48 -22.27 -9.64
C ALA A 210 -11.92 -23.67 -10.09
N ILE A 211 -13.14 -24.06 -9.74
CA ILE A 211 -13.77 -25.27 -10.27
C ILE A 211 -14.68 -24.91 -11.44
N THR A 212 -14.88 -25.87 -12.35
CA THR A 212 -15.89 -25.74 -13.40
C THR A 212 -17.21 -26.29 -12.88
N LEU A 213 -18.23 -25.44 -12.83
CA LEU A 213 -19.62 -25.85 -12.57
C LEU A 213 -20.38 -25.99 -13.88
N ASP A 214 -21.49 -26.74 -13.86
CA ASP A 214 -22.46 -26.69 -14.95
C ASP A 214 -22.98 -25.23 -15.06
N PRO A 215 -22.85 -24.57 -16.22
CA PRO A 215 -23.30 -23.20 -16.40
C PRO A 215 -24.78 -22.98 -16.05
N ALA A 216 -25.63 -24.02 -16.12
CA ALA A 216 -27.04 -23.94 -15.69
C ALA A 216 -27.21 -23.64 -14.19
N ILE A 217 -26.21 -23.94 -13.35
CA ILE A 217 -26.21 -23.61 -11.92
C ILE A 217 -26.14 -22.09 -11.72
N TYR A 218 -25.48 -21.36 -12.63
CA TYR A 218 -25.25 -19.92 -12.49
C TYR A 218 -26.53 -19.09 -12.55
N ASP A 219 -27.58 -19.58 -13.22
CA ASP A 219 -28.87 -18.88 -13.30
C ASP A 219 -29.52 -18.70 -11.91
N ARG A 220 -29.13 -19.51 -10.92
CA ARG A 220 -29.58 -19.37 -9.53
C ARG A 220 -29.06 -18.09 -8.88
N TYR A 221 -27.84 -17.67 -9.25
CA TYR A 221 -27.10 -16.57 -8.65
C TYR A 221 -27.30 -15.22 -9.34
N VAL A 222 -27.86 -15.20 -10.56
CA VAL A 222 -28.12 -13.95 -11.28
C VAL A 222 -29.12 -13.10 -10.51
N GLY A 223 -28.81 -11.82 -10.35
CA GLY A 223 -29.69 -10.80 -9.76
C GLY A 223 -28.94 -9.72 -9.01
N VAL A 224 -29.68 -8.89 -8.27
CA VAL A 224 -29.14 -7.73 -7.55
C VAL A 224 -29.20 -7.95 -6.05
N TYR A 225 -28.08 -7.69 -5.38
CA TYR A 225 -27.89 -7.91 -3.94
C TYR A 225 -27.55 -6.58 -3.26
N SER A 226 -28.35 -6.19 -2.27
CA SER A 226 -28.22 -4.89 -1.60
C SER A 226 -27.35 -4.99 -0.36
N LEU A 227 -26.16 -4.39 -0.37
CA LEU A 227 -25.30 -4.26 0.81
C LEU A 227 -25.70 -3.05 1.67
N ALA A 228 -26.14 -1.97 1.03
CA ALA A 228 -26.68 -0.76 1.64
C ALA A 228 -27.65 -0.05 0.67
N PRO A 229 -28.48 0.92 1.11
CA PRO A 229 -29.54 1.53 0.29
C PRO A 229 -29.11 2.12 -1.06
N GLU A 230 -27.82 2.46 -1.25
CA GLU A 230 -27.27 2.96 -2.52
C GLU A 230 -26.04 2.15 -2.99
N PHE A 231 -25.78 1.02 -2.34
CA PHE A 231 -24.65 0.16 -2.66
C PHE A 231 -25.12 -1.27 -2.89
N GLU A 232 -25.15 -1.65 -4.16
CA GLU A 232 -25.63 -2.94 -4.63
C GLU A 232 -24.52 -3.66 -5.40
N ILE A 233 -24.65 -4.98 -5.47
CA ILE A 233 -23.84 -5.84 -6.33
C ILE A 233 -24.78 -6.55 -7.29
N ALA A 234 -24.60 -6.29 -8.59
CA ALA A 234 -25.28 -7.01 -9.65
C ALA A 234 -24.45 -8.24 -10.05
N ILE A 235 -25.07 -9.41 -10.01
CA ILE A 235 -24.51 -10.67 -10.50
C ILE A 235 -25.14 -10.98 -11.85
N THR A 236 -24.30 -11.10 -12.87
CA THR A 236 -24.73 -11.33 -14.25
C THR A 236 -24.00 -12.52 -14.84
N ARG A 237 -24.67 -13.23 -15.76
CA ARG A 237 -24.09 -14.35 -16.50
C ARG A 237 -23.83 -13.95 -17.94
N GLU A 238 -22.70 -14.40 -18.47
CA GLU A 238 -22.40 -14.33 -19.90
C GLU A 238 -21.77 -15.66 -20.34
N GLY A 239 -22.53 -16.45 -21.09
CA GLY A 239 -22.12 -17.80 -21.49
C GLY A 239 -21.86 -18.73 -20.29
N SER A 240 -20.60 -19.09 -20.08
CA SER A 240 -20.13 -19.94 -18.99
C SER A 240 -19.42 -19.18 -17.87
N SER A 241 -19.53 -17.86 -17.82
CA SER A 241 -18.90 -17.02 -16.80
C SER A 241 -19.95 -16.23 -16.03
N LEU A 242 -19.67 -16.03 -14.74
CA LEU A 242 -20.41 -15.11 -13.87
C LEU A 242 -19.57 -13.87 -13.62
N PHE A 243 -20.26 -12.75 -13.44
CA PHE A 243 -19.65 -11.45 -13.20
C PHE A 243 -20.35 -10.74 -12.08
N ALA A 244 -19.58 -10.10 -11.20
CA ALA A 244 -20.05 -9.19 -10.18
C ALA A 244 -19.75 -7.75 -10.60
N GLN A 245 -20.69 -6.84 -10.33
CA GLN A 245 -20.51 -5.41 -10.52
C GLN A 245 -21.09 -4.66 -9.33
N ALA A 246 -20.22 -4.03 -8.54
CA ALA A 246 -20.64 -3.13 -7.46
C ALA A 246 -20.96 -1.73 -8.00
N THR A 247 -21.86 -1.00 -7.33
CA THR A 247 -22.22 0.38 -7.69
C THR A 247 -20.97 1.25 -7.88
N GLY A 248 -20.87 1.90 -9.04
CA GLY A 248 -19.75 2.80 -9.37
C GLY A 248 -18.44 2.10 -9.72
N GLN A 249 -18.39 0.77 -9.77
CA GLN A 249 -17.21 -0.02 -10.09
C GLN A 249 -17.33 -0.72 -11.46
N GLY A 250 -16.18 -1.12 -11.99
CA GLY A 250 -16.11 -1.96 -13.18
C GLY A 250 -16.62 -3.38 -12.90
N ARG A 251 -17.12 -4.03 -13.95
CA ARG A 251 -17.57 -5.43 -13.91
C ARG A 251 -16.36 -6.37 -13.81
N GLN A 252 -16.42 -7.35 -12.92
CA GLN A 252 -15.36 -8.33 -12.67
C GLN A 252 -15.89 -9.75 -12.76
N GLU A 253 -15.12 -10.66 -13.37
CA GLU A 253 -15.46 -12.09 -13.37
C GLU A 253 -15.31 -12.68 -11.96
N ILE A 254 -16.25 -13.54 -11.58
CA ILE A 254 -16.22 -14.32 -10.34
C ILE A 254 -16.06 -15.81 -10.66
N PHE A 255 -15.23 -16.49 -9.88
CA PHE A 255 -14.83 -17.87 -10.11
C PHE A 255 -15.40 -18.76 -9.01
N ALA A 256 -15.99 -19.91 -9.35
CA ALA A 256 -16.52 -20.84 -8.37
C ALA A 256 -15.38 -21.51 -7.59
N GLU A 257 -15.45 -21.49 -6.27
CA GLU A 257 -14.62 -22.32 -5.36
C GLU A 257 -15.35 -23.62 -5.02
N ASN A 258 -16.68 -23.55 -4.88
CA ASN A 258 -17.58 -24.69 -4.77
C ASN A 258 -18.97 -24.30 -5.31
N ASP A 259 -19.99 -25.13 -5.07
CA ASP A 259 -21.33 -24.94 -5.62
C ASP A 259 -21.96 -23.58 -5.26
N SER A 260 -21.69 -22.99 -4.09
CA SER A 260 -22.31 -21.74 -3.61
C SER A 260 -21.31 -20.66 -3.19
N GLN A 261 -20.01 -20.89 -3.31
CA GLN A 261 -18.97 -19.91 -2.99
C GLN A 261 -18.16 -19.54 -4.21
N PHE A 262 -17.95 -18.24 -4.38
CA PHE A 262 -17.25 -17.64 -5.50
C PHE A 262 -16.18 -16.67 -4.99
N PHE A 263 -15.13 -16.46 -5.76
CA PHE A 263 -14.06 -15.53 -5.43
C PHE A 263 -13.68 -14.66 -6.62
N LEU A 264 -13.12 -13.50 -6.33
CA LEU A 264 -12.51 -12.62 -7.32
C LEU A 264 -11.01 -12.87 -7.37
N LYS A 265 -10.42 -12.78 -8.57
CA LYS A 265 -8.95 -12.81 -8.72
C LYS A 265 -8.32 -11.43 -8.56
N VAL A 266 -9.08 -10.38 -8.89
CA VAL A 266 -8.60 -8.98 -8.90
C VAL A 266 -8.52 -8.33 -7.51
N VAL A 267 -9.26 -8.88 -6.55
CA VAL A 267 -9.35 -8.41 -5.16
C VAL A 267 -9.56 -9.61 -4.25
N ASN A 268 -9.01 -9.59 -3.03
CA ASN A 268 -9.20 -10.66 -2.05
C ASN A 268 -10.61 -10.57 -1.42
N ALA A 269 -11.62 -10.90 -2.22
CA ALA A 269 -13.02 -10.94 -1.81
C ALA A 269 -13.66 -12.26 -2.23
N GLN A 270 -14.59 -12.74 -1.39
CA GLN A 270 -15.43 -13.90 -1.70
C GLN A 270 -16.90 -13.52 -1.60
N LEU A 271 -17.73 -14.25 -2.36
CA LEU A 271 -19.17 -14.18 -2.34
C LEU A 271 -19.70 -15.56 -1.97
N SER A 272 -20.43 -15.66 -0.86
CA SER A 272 -21.18 -16.87 -0.49
C SER A 272 -22.65 -16.64 -0.77
N PHE A 273 -23.30 -17.51 -1.54
CA PHE A 273 -24.73 -17.39 -1.85
C PHE A 273 -25.59 -18.23 -0.91
N ASP A 274 -26.62 -17.61 -0.34
CA ASP A 274 -27.64 -18.28 0.49
C ASP A 274 -28.65 -18.97 -0.45
N VAL A 275 -28.47 -20.27 -0.70
CA VAL A 275 -29.36 -21.05 -1.58
C VAL A 275 -30.43 -21.79 -0.75
N GLY A 276 -31.69 -21.47 -1.00
CA GLY A 276 -32.84 -22.14 -0.39
C GLY A 276 -33.03 -23.57 -0.88
N ALA A 277 -33.85 -24.35 -0.16
CA ALA A 277 -34.16 -25.73 -0.52
C ALA A 277 -34.88 -25.88 -1.87
N ASP A 278 -35.49 -24.80 -2.38
CA ASP A 278 -36.10 -24.71 -3.72
C ASP A 278 -35.07 -24.40 -4.84
N GLY A 279 -33.79 -24.31 -4.49
CA GLY A 279 -32.69 -24.01 -5.40
C GLY A 279 -32.57 -22.53 -5.76
N ARG A 280 -33.37 -21.64 -5.14
CA ARG A 280 -33.30 -20.20 -5.37
C ARG A 280 -32.39 -19.52 -4.37
N THR A 281 -31.62 -18.55 -4.84
CA THR A 281 -30.78 -17.72 -3.96
C THR A 281 -31.61 -16.61 -3.32
N THR A 282 -31.55 -16.51 -1.99
CA THR A 282 -32.27 -15.49 -1.20
C THR A 282 -31.38 -14.32 -0.79
N GLY A 283 -30.07 -14.51 -0.81
CA GLY A 283 -29.09 -13.50 -0.46
C GLY A 283 -27.67 -13.94 -0.78
N MET A 284 -26.73 -13.05 -0.48
CA MET A 284 -25.30 -13.23 -0.67
C MET A 284 -24.57 -12.64 0.52
N THR A 285 -23.43 -13.18 0.90
CA THR A 285 -22.50 -12.57 1.86
C THR A 285 -21.22 -12.21 1.13
N LEU A 286 -20.81 -10.94 1.21
CA LEU A 286 -19.50 -10.47 0.79
C LEU A 286 -18.52 -10.65 1.94
N HIS A 287 -17.47 -11.44 1.71
CA HIS A 287 -16.34 -11.63 2.62
C HIS A 287 -15.17 -10.80 2.08
N GLN A 288 -14.84 -9.69 2.75
CA GLN A 288 -13.75 -8.82 2.31
C GLN A 288 -13.11 -8.13 3.51
N ASN A 289 -11.78 -8.08 3.54
CA ASN A 289 -10.99 -7.42 4.60
C ASN A 289 -11.33 -7.92 6.02
N GLY A 290 -11.66 -9.20 6.15
CA GLY A 290 -12.06 -9.82 7.42
C GLY A 290 -13.47 -9.45 7.89
N ILE A 291 -14.27 -8.77 7.05
CA ILE A 291 -15.63 -8.36 7.35
C ILE A 291 -16.59 -9.17 6.47
N ASP A 292 -17.62 -9.72 7.12
CA ASP A 292 -18.74 -10.37 6.47
C ASP A 292 -19.91 -9.40 6.37
N GLN A 293 -20.32 -9.08 5.14
CA GLN A 293 -21.45 -8.20 4.87
C GLN A 293 -22.55 -8.96 4.15
N ARG A 294 -23.68 -9.12 4.83
CA ARG A 294 -24.85 -9.78 4.27
C ARG A 294 -25.62 -8.84 3.35
N ALA A 295 -25.95 -9.32 2.16
CA ALA A 295 -26.69 -8.62 1.12
C ALA A 295 -27.92 -9.44 0.70
N PRO A 296 -29.15 -9.06 1.12
CA PRO A 296 -30.36 -9.68 0.60
C PRO A 296 -30.49 -9.48 -0.91
N LYS A 297 -31.07 -10.49 -1.60
CA LYS A 297 -31.42 -10.36 -3.01
C LYS A 297 -32.66 -9.47 -3.14
N VAL A 298 -32.54 -8.38 -3.89
CA VAL A 298 -33.59 -7.35 -4.05
C VAL A 298 -34.22 -7.34 -5.45
N ALA A 299 -33.53 -7.90 -6.45
CA ALA A 299 -34.05 -8.08 -7.80
C ALA A 299 -33.50 -9.35 -8.47
N PRO A 300 -34.25 -9.94 -9.42
CA PRO A 300 -33.76 -11.04 -10.25
C PRO A 300 -32.68 -10.62 -11.24
#